data_AF-A0A522QUH6-F1
#
_entry.id   AF-A0A522QUH6-F1
#
_cell.length_a   1.000
_cell.length_b   1.000
_cell.length_c   1.000
_cell.angle_alpha   90.00
_cell.angle_beta   90.00
_cell.angle_gamma   90.00
#
_symmetry.space_group_name_H-M   'P 1'
#
loop_
_entity.id
_entity.type
_entity.pdbx_description
1 polymer ?
#
loop_
_entity_poly.entity_id
_entity_poly.type
_entity_poly.pdbx_seq_one_letter_code
_entity_poly.pdbx_strand_id
1 'polypeptide(L)'
;MRLNDSARRWMPWLLLAASVIATAAVYWPGLTGGWVFDDFPNIVDNAAIHITRGHSTLVAWVNSALSSPSSFLRRPLASLTFSLNWYFGGDNPWPFKLTNVIIHLVNGVLVFLMLRALLRLVGLRAASRAQARSYQATPANKIAGAGRRAAPASSFPATTYGSPPLDESAATRLALIVATAWMLLPINLMAVLYVVQRMES
;
A
#
# COMPACT_ATOMS: atom_id res chain seq x y z
N MET A 1 -12.22 25.40 16.68
CA MET A 1 -12.94 25.60 15.40
C MET A 1 -13.34 24.23 14.86
N ARG A 2 -14.63 23.89 14.77
CA ARG A 2 -15.06 22.61 14.18
C ARG A 2 -14.93 22.72 12.66
N LEU A 3 -14.17 21.82 12.03
CA LEU A 3 -14.11 21.72 10.57
C LEU A 3 -15.50 21.40 10.01
N ASN A 4 -15.87 21.99 8.87
CA ASN A 4 -17.10 21.64 8.17
C ASN A 4 -17.04 20.19 7.64
N ASP A 5 -18.19 19.58 7.37
CA ASP A 5 -18.27 18.17 6.96
C ASP A 5 -17.54 17.91 5.63
N SER A 6 -17.52 18.90 4.75
CA SER A 6 -16.75 18.86 3.51
C SER A 6 -15.24 18.78 3.75
N ALA A 7 -14.68 19.52 4.70
CA ALA A 7 -13.27 19.43 5.03
C ALA A 7 -12.94 18.08 5.67
N ARG A 8 -13.84 17.54 6.51
CA ARG A 8 -13.63 16.25 7.18
C ARG A 8 -13.56 15.07 6.20
N ARG A 9 -14.36 15.08 5.12
CA ARG A 9 -14.29 14.03 4.07
C ARG A 9 -13.01 14.10 3.22
N TRP A 10 -12.49 15.30 2.95
CA TRP A 10 -11.32 15.49 2.08
C TRP A 10 -9.99 15.39 2.85
N MET A 11 -9.98 15.66 4.15
CA MET A 11 -8.79 15.66 4.99
C MET A 11 -7.90 14.41 4.81
N PRO A 12 -8.40 13.17 4.82
CA PRO A 12 -7.53 12.00 4.68
C PRO A 12 -6.80 11.95 3.32
N TRP A 13 -7.44 12.44 2.27
CA TRP A 13 -6.86 12.48 0.92
C TRP A 13 -5.82 13.59 0.80
N LEU A 14 -6.06 14.74 1.42
CA LEU A 14 -5.06 15.82 1.50
C LEU A 14 -3.84 15.37 2.29
N LEU A 15 -4.04 14.68 3.41
CA LEU A 15 -2.94 14.15 4.19
C LEU A 15 -2.19 13.04 3.44
N LEU A 16 -2.89 12.17 2.70
CA LEU A 16 -2.24 11.18 1.83
C LEU A 16 -1.39 11.87 0.75
N ALA A 17 -1.92 12.88 0.08
CA ALA A 17 -1.19 13.65 -0.91
C ALA A 17 0.04 14.33 -0.30
N ALA A 18 -0.10 14.93 0.88
CA ALA A 18 1.02 15.52 1.61
C ALA A 18 2.08 14.47 1.97
N SER A 19 1.68 13.28 2.43
CA SER A 19 2.60 12.17 2.70
C SER A 19 3.36 11.73 1.44
N VAL A 20 2.66 11.58 0.30
CA VAL A 20 3.29 11.22 -0.99
C VAL A 20 4.31 12.27 -1.43
N ILE A 21 3.97 13.56 -1.33
CA ILE A 21 4.87 14.67 -1.67
C ILE A 21 6.08 14.68 -0.74
N ALA A 22 5.87 14.52 0.57
CA ALA A 22 6.94 14.46 1.54
C ALA A 22 7.89 13.27 1.26
N THR A 23 7.35 12.09 0.95
CA THR A 23 8.16 10.94 0.55
C THR A 23 8.95 11.23 -0.72
N ALA A 24 8.33 11.79 -1.75
CA ALA A 24 9.04 12.16 -2.98
C ALA A 24 10.22 13.11 -2.68
N ALA A 25 10.00 14.12 -1.85
CA ALA A 25 11.03 15.09 -1.45
C ALA A 25 12.18 14.45 -0.67
N VAL A 26 11.88 13.53 0.26
CA VAL A 26 12.89 12.80 1.03
C VAL A 26 13.77 11.91 0.15
N TYR A 27 13.18 11.26 -0.86
CA TYR A 27 13.91 10.36 -1.75
C TYR A 27 14.59 11.07 -2.93
N TRP A 28 14.23 12.33 -3.20
CA TRP A 28 14.73 13.10 -4.34
C TRP A 28 16.26 13.18 -4.44
N PRO A 29 17.01 13.44 -3.35
CA PRO A 29 18.48 13.48 -3.41
C PRO A 29 19.11 12.14 -3.80
N GLY A 30 18.41 11.02 -3.60
CA GLY A 30 18.89 9.69 -3.96
C GLY A 30 18.94 9.41 -5.46
N LEU A 31 18.29 10.26 -6.28
CA LEU A 31 18.22 10.07 -7.74
C LEU A 31 19.54 10.35 -8.45
N THR A 32 20.45 11.14 -7.87
CA THR A 32 21.68 11.59 -8.53
C THR A 32 22.89 10.68 -8.29
N GLY A 33 22.76 9.62 -7.48
CA GLY A 33 23.84 8.66 -7.26
C GLY A 33 24.06 7.71 -8.44
N GLY A 34 25.23 7.06 -8.51
CA GLY A 34 25.54 6.00 -9.48
C GLY A 34 24.89 4.64 -9.19
N TRP A 35 25.26 3.61 -9.95
CA TRP A 35 24.92 2.21 -9.70
C TRP A 35 25.52 1.73 -8.37
N VAL A 36 24.78 0.90 -7.62
CA VAL A 36 25.22 0.39 -6.31
C VAL A 36 24.80 -1.07 -6.11
N PHE A 37 25.68 -1.87 -5.49
CA PHE A 37 25.41 -3.26 -5.08
C PHE A 37 24.75 -4.14 -6.16
N ASP A 38 23.49 -4.50 -5.96
CA ASP A 38 22.73 -5.43 -6.78
C ASP A 38 22.33 -4.85 -8.14
N ASP A 39 22.54 -3.55 -8.37
CA ASP A 39 22.42 -2.93 -9.68
C ASP A 39 23.38 -3.58 -10.71
N PHE A 40 24.61 -3.94 -10.30
CA PHE A 40 25.61 -4.49 -11.23
C PHE A 40 25.15 -5.80 -11.87
N PRO A 41 24.90 -6.89 -11.11
CA PRO A 41 24.51 -8.16 -11.72
C PRO A 41 23.10 -8.13 -12.34
N ASN A 42 22.21 -7.21 -11.94
CA ASN A 42 20.84 -7.17 -12.47
C ASN A 42 20.67 -6.22 -13.66
N ILE A 43 21.50 -5.18 -13.77
CA ILE A 43 21.32 -4.10 -14.74
C ILE A 43 22.60 -3.90 -15.56
N VAL A 44 23.73 -3.60 -14.93
CA VAL A 44 24.96 -3.20 -15.65
C VAL A 44 25.54 -4.38 -16.44
N ASP A 45 25.70 -5.53 -15.80
CA ASP A 45 26.34 -6.71 -16.39
C ASP A 45 25.35 -7.61 -17.14
N ASN A 46 24.05 -7.36 -16.96
CA ASN A 46 22.98 -8.16 -17.54
C ASN A 46 22.62 -7.66 -18.95
N ALA A 47 23.44 -8.02 -19.94
CA ALA A 47 23.25 -7.61 -21.34
C ALA A 47 21.85 -7.93 -21.91
N ALA A 48 21.14 -8.93 -21.36
CA ALA A 48 19.81 -9.30 -21.84
C ALA A 48 18.74 -8.23 -21.55
N ILE A 49 18.94 -7.34 -20.57
CA ILE A 49 18.01 -6.22 -20.31
C ILE A 49 18.33 -4.98 -21.16
N HIS A 50 19.45 -4.96 -21.91
CA HIS A 50 19.89 -3.81 -22.70
C HIS A 50 19.13 -3.71 -24.03
N ILE A 51 17.80 -3.64 -23.96
CA ILE A 51 16.94 -3.54 -25.13
C ILE A 51 17.08 -2.16 -25.77
N THR A 52 17.42 -2.11 -27.05
CA THR A 52 17.54 -0.86 -27.83
C THR A 52 16.55 -0.86 -28.99
N ARG A 53 16.38 0.31 -29.65
CA ARG A 53 15.50 0.42 -30.84
C ARG A 53 15.87 -0.55 -31.96
N GLY A 54 17.15 -0.88 -32.11
CA GLY A 54 17.63 -1.85 -33.11
C GLY A 54 17.46 -3.32 -32.72
N HIS A 55 17.11 -3.62 -31.46
CA HIS A 55 17.01 -4.98 -30.92
C HIS A 55 15.73 -5.21 -30.09
N SER A 56 14.65 -4.48 -30.38
CA SER A 56 13.37 -4.61 -29.64
C SER A 56 12.46 -5.68 -30.25
N THR A 57 12.87 -6.94 -30.18
CA THR A 57 12.07 -8.09 -30.62
C THR A 57 11.36 -8.77 -29.45
N LEU A 58 10.25 -9.47 -29.70
CA LEU A 58 9.56 -10.24 -28.66
C LEU A 58 10.50 -11.21 -27.93
N VAL A 59 11.39 -11.87 -28.66
CA VAL A 59 12.39 -12.79 -28.10
C VAL A 59 13.33 -12.07 -27.15
N ALA A 60 13.80 -10.87 -27.50
CA ALA A 60 14.65 -10.07 -26.64
C ALA A 60 13.93 -9.69 -25.32
N TRP A 61 12.66 -9.29 -25.40
CA TRP A 61 11.85 -8.99 -24.21
C TRP A 61 11.58 -10.22 -23.33
N VAL A 62 11.34 -11.40 -23.91
CA VAL A 62 11.18 -12.66 -23.16
C VAL A 62 12.50 -13.07 -22.50
N ASN A 63 13.60 -13.00 -23.23
CA ASN A 63 14.93 -13.31 -22.70
C ASN A 63 15.29 -12.39 -21.54
N SER A 64 15.03 -11.09 -21.70
CA SER A 64 15.16 -10.09 -20.64
C SER A 64 14.33 -10.45 -19.40
N ALA A 65 13.05 -10.80 -19.56
CA ALA A 65 12.19 -11.15 -18.43
C ALA A 65 12.74 -12.35 -17.62
N LEU A 66 13.55 -13.21 -18.23
CA LEU A 66 14.07 -14.41 -17.58
C LEU A 66 15.56 -14.30 -17.20
N SER A 67 16.18 -13.12 -17.36
CA SER A 67 17.63 -12.98 -17.23
C SER A 67 18.15 -12.67 -15.82
N SER A 68 17.29 -12.31 -14.85
CA SER A 68 17.78 -11.93 -13.52
C SER A 68 18.53 -13.08 -12.84
N PRO A 69 19.77 -12.86 -12.37
CA PRO A 69 20.53 -13.85 -11.61
C PRO A 69 20.15 -13.87 -10.12
N SER A 70 19.43 -12.86 -9.62
CA SER A 70 19.19 -12.64 -8.18
C SER A 70 17.94 -13.34 -7.61
N SER A 71 17.36 -14.29 -8.35
CA SER A 71 16.26 -15.12 -7.84
C SER A 71 16.07 -16.38 -8.69
N PHE A 72 15.71 -17.48 -8.04
CA PHE A 72 15.27 -18.70 -8.72
C PHE A 72 14.11 -18.44 -9.69
N LEU A 73 13.19 -17.54 -9.33
CA LEU A 73 12.04 -17.15 -10.17
C LEU A 73 12.36 -16.04 -11.18
N ARG A 74 13.63 -15.64 -11.34
CA ARG A 74 14.14 -14.72 -12.38
C ARG A 74 13.52 -13.30 -12.44
N ARG A 75 12.71 -12.90 -11.45
CA ARG A 75 12.16 -11.54 -11.25
C ARG A 75 11.63 -10.86 -12.54
N PRO A 76 10.73 -11.48 -13.31
CA PRO A 76 10.38 -11.02 -14.66
C PRO A 76 9.85 -9.59 -14.74
N LEU A 77 9.02 -9.18 -13.78
CA LEU A 77 8.49 -7.81 -13.76
C LEU A 77 9.58 -6.77 -13.49
N ALA A 78 10.57 -7.09 -12.65
CA ALA A 78 11.68 -6.19 -12.37
C ALA A 78 12.59 -6.06 -13.61
N SER A 79 12.98 -7.19 -14.20
CA SER A 79 13.82 -7.20 -15.41
C SER A 79 13.16 -6.46 -16.58
N LEU A 80 11.85 -6.65 -16.79
CA LEU A 80 11.10 -5.91 -17.80
C LEU A 80 11.06 -4.40 -17.53
N THR A 81 10.94 -4.00 -16.26
CA THR A 81 10.99 -2.59 -15.85
C THR A 81 12.38 -2.00 -16.12
N PHE A 82 13.45 -2.75 -15.82
CA PHE A 82 14.82 -2.34 -16.13
C PHE A 82 15.04 -2.20 -17.63
N SER A 83 14.53 -3.12 -18.44
CA SER A 83 14.61 -3.03 -19.90
C SER A 83 13.85 -1.84 -20.48
N LEU A 84 12.71 -1.48 -19.91
CA LEU A 84 12.01 -0.25 -20.29
C LEU A 84 12.85 0.99 -19.96
N ASN A 85 13.43 1.05 -18.75
CA ASN A 85 14.31 2.15 -18.37
C ASN A 85 15.53 2.23 -19.31
N TRP A 86 16.16 1.10 -19.64
CA TRP A 86 17.28 1.04 -20.57
C TRP A 86 16.89 1.47 -21.98
N TYR A 87 15.73 1.02 -22.48
CA TYR A 87 15.25 1.35 -23.81
C TYR A 87 15.08 2.86 -24.03
N PHE A 88 14.69 3.60 -23.00
CA PHE A 88 14.52 5.06 -23.07
C PHE A 88 15.72 5.86 -22.57
N GLY A 89 16.47 5.34 -21.60
CA GLY A 89 17.48 6.08 -20.83
C GLY A 89 18.91 5.54 -20.93
N GLY A 90 19.11 4.38 -21.55
CA GLY A 90 20.42 3.75 -21.69
C GLY A 90 21.07 3.37 -20.36
N ASP A 91 22.36 3.66 -20.26
CA ASP A 91 23.24 3.37 -19.11
C ASP A 91 23.13 4.40 -17.97
N ASN A 92 22.28 5.41 -18.11
CA ASN A 92 22.06 6.41 -17.09
C ASN A 92 21.29 5.80 -15.88
N PRO A 93 21.80 5.87 -14.64
CA PRO A 93 21.11 5.34 -13.45
C PRO A 93 19.85 6.12 -13.08
N TRP A 94 19.76 7.40 -13.46
CA TRP A 94 18.71 8.31 -12.98
C TRP A 94 17.28 7.84 -13.32
N PRO A 95 16.95 7.43 -14.56
CA PRO A 95 15.61 6.95 -14.91
C PRO A 95 15.20 5.70 -14.12
N PHE A 96 16.14 4.80 -13.82
CA PHE A 96 15.88 3.59 -13.05
C PHE A 96 15.47 3.92 -11.62
N LYS A 97 16.20 4.83 -10.98
CA LYS A 97 15.90 5.29 -9.62
C LYS A 97 14.59 6.07 -9.57
N LEU A 98 14.33 6.93 -10.56
CA LEU A 98 13.06 7.64 -10.66
C LEU A 98 11.89 6.67 -10.78
N THR A 99 11.97 5.68 -11.67
CA THR A 99 10.94 4.65 -11.86
C THR A 99 10.70 3.89 -10.54
N ASN A 100 11.75 3.52 -9.81
CA ASN A 100 11.62 2.88 -8.50
C ASN A 100 10.92 3.79 -7.47
N VAL A 101 11.24 5.09 -7.42
CA VAL A 101 10.55 6.05 -6.55
C VAL A 101 9.06 6.15 -6.93
N ILE A 102 8.73 6.23 -8.22
CA ILE A 102 7.34 6.28 -8.68
C ILE A 102 6.59 5.00 -8.25
N ILE A 103 7.17 3.83 -8.47
CA ILE A 103 6.58 2.55 -8.05
C ILE A 103 6.39 2.51 -6.53
N HIS A 104 7.36 2.99 -5.74
CA HIS A 104 7.24 3.08 -4.28
C HIS A 104 6.08 3.97 -3.84
N LEU A 105 5.93 5.16 -4.44
CA LEU A 105 4.84 6.08 -4.13
C LEU A 105 3.47 5.49 -4.50
N VAL A 106 3.37 4.86 -5.68
CA VAL A 106 2.15 4.16 -6.10
C VAL A 106 1.81 3.04 -5.11
N ASN A 107 2.80 2.22 -4.73
CA ASN A 107 2.60 1.16 -3.74
C ASN A 107 2.16 1.72 -2.39
N GLY A 108 2.69 2.86 -1.95
CA GLY A 108 2.26 3.52 -0.72
C GLY A 108 0.79 3.95 -0.74
N VAL A 109 0.32 4.48 -1.88
CA VAL A 109 -1.11 4.78 -2.09
C VAL A 109 -1.94 3.49 -2.06
N LEU A 110 -1.50 2.42 -2.73
CA LEU A 110 -2.19 1.14 -2.74
C LEU A 110 -2.26 0.51 -1.34
N VAL A 111 -1.19 0.59 -0.55
CA VAL A 111 -1.15 0.14 0.84
C VAL A 111 -2.17 0.92 1.67
N PHE A 112 -2.26 2.24 1.52
CA PHE A 112 -3.30 3.03 2.18
C PHE A 112 -4.71 2.55 1.81
N LEU A 113 -4.99 2.39 0.52
CA LEU A 113 -6.30 1.94 0.03
C LEU A 113 -6.66 0.55 0.56
N MET A 114 -5.71 -0.39 0.50
CA MET A 114 -5.85 -1.75 0.99
C MET A 114 -6.13 -1.77 2.49
N LEU A 115 -5.31 -1.09 3.31
CA LEU A 115 -5.48 -1.05 4.76
C LEU A 115 -6.80 -0.38 5.15
N ARG A 116 -7.17 0.72 4.47
CA ARG A 116 -8.45 1.38 4.69
C ARG A 116 -9.63 0.44 4.40
N ALA A 117 -9.56 -0.33 3.31
CA ALA A 117 -10.60 -1.30 2.96
C ALA A 117 -10.68 -2.45 3.99
N LEU A 118 -9.54 -3.03 4.38
CA LEU A 118 -9.48 -4.13 5.34
C LEU A 118 -9.98 -3.72 6.72
N LEU A 119 -9.55 -2.56 7.24
CA LEU A 119 -9.97 -2.08 8.57
C LEU A 119 -11.47 -1.76 8.61
N ARG A 120 -12.03 -1.23 7.52
CA ARG A 120 -13.48 -1.02 7.39
C ARG A 120 -14.23 -2.35 7.38
N LEU A 121 -13.74 -3.34 6.64
CA LEU A 121 -14.34 -4.68 6.61
C LEU A 121 -14.34 -5.33 8.00
N VAL A 122 -13.25 -5.18 8.77
CA VAL A 122 -13.17 -5.66 10.15
C VAL A 122 -14.20 -4.95 11.05
N GLY A 123 -14.30 -3.63 10.95
CA GLY A 123 -15.29 -2.83 11.70
C GLY A 123 -16.73 -3.27 11.43
N LEU A 124 -17.08 -3.46 10.14
CA LEU A 124 -18.40 -3.95 9.73
C LEU A 124 -18.70 -5.36 10.27
N ARG A 125 -17.76 -6.30 10.14
CA ARG A 125 -17.92 -7.67 10.66
C ARG A 125 -18.10 -7.70 12.18
N ALA A 126 -17.40 -6.85 12.90
CA ALA A 126 -17.53 -6.76 14.35
C ALA A 126 -18.91 -6.23 14.77
N ALA A 127 -19.42 -5.21 14.08
CA ALA A 127 -20.77 -4.69 14.30
C ALA A 127 -21.85 -5.76 14.03
N SER A 128 -21.77 -6.49 12.90
CA SER A 128 -22.73 -7.56 12.58
C SER A 128 -22.73 -8.68 13.61
N ARG A 129 -21.55 -9.09 14.12
CA ARG A 129 -21.44 -10.11 15.17
C ARG A 129 -22.03 -9.64 16.51
N ALA A 130 -21.80 -8.38 16.88
CA ALA A 130 -22.39 -7.80 18.08
C ALA A 130 -23.93 -7.76 17.99
N GLN A 131 -24.47 -7.39 16.82
CA GLN A 131 -25.90 -7.39 16.55
C GLN A 131 -26.51 -8.81 16.65
N ALA A 132 -25.88 -9.82 16.03
CA ALA A 132 -26.36 -11.20 16.10
C ALA A 132 -26.39 -11.73 17.54
N ARG A 133 -25.37 -11.44 18.35
CA ARG A 133 -25.33 -11.81 19.78
C ARG A 133 -26.43 -11.13 20.59
N SER A 134 -26.69 -9.85 20.34
CA SER A 134 -27.75 -9.11 21.04
C SER A 134 -29.16 -9.66 20.75
N TYR A 135 -29.40 -10.08 19.49
CA TYR A 135 -30.66 -10.70 19.09
C TYR A 135 -30.88 -12.05 19.82
N GLN A 136 -29.83 -12.87 19.90
CA GLN A 136 -29.86 -14.16 20.60
C GLN A 136 -29.98 -14.04 22.13
N ALA A 137 -29.42 -12.98 22.73
CA ALA A 137 -29.46 -12.74 24.17
C ALA A 137 -30.80 -12.16 24.68
N THR A 138 -31.74 -11.83 23.79
CA THR A 138 -33.07 -11.35 24.19
C THR A 138 -33.89 -12.55 24.69
N PRO A 139 -34.27 -12.64 25.97
CA PRO A 139 -34.91 -13.84 26.50
C PRO A 139 -36.31 -14.02 25.87
N ALA A 140 -36.59 -15.25 25.41
CA ALA A 140 -37.88 -15.68 24.88
C ALA A 140 -39.07 -15.47 25.84
N ASN A 141 -38.81 -15.13 27.10
CA ASN A 141 -39.82 -14.96 28.14
C ASN A 141 -40.54 -13.59 28.13
N LYS A 142 -40.21 -12.67 27.21
CA LYS A 142 -40.97 -11.40 27.05
C LYS A 142 -42.08 -11.44 25.99
N ILE A 143 -42.20 -12.51 25.20
CA ILE A 143 -43.25 -12.65 24.18
C ILE A 143 -44.44 -13.47 24.69
N ALA A 144 -44.27 -14.26 25.76
CA ALA A 144 -45.31 -15.17 26.27
C ALA A 144 -46.41 -14.51 27.13
N GLY A 145 -46.29 -13.22 27.50
CA GLY A 145 -47.21 -12.54 28.41
C GLY A 145 -48.12 -11.48 27.79
N ALA A 146 -47.95 -11.13 26.52
CA ALA A 146 -48.75 -10.10 25.86
C ALA A 146 -49.75 -10.77 24.91
N GLY A 147 -51.04 -10.73 25.29
CA GLY A 147 -52.13 -11.25 24.46
C GLY A 147 -52.05 -10.75 23.01
N ARG A 148 -52.50 -11.60 22.09
CA ARG A 148 -52.61 -11.34 20.64
C ARG A 148 -53.38 -10.04 20.37
N ARG A 149 -52.67 -8.90 20.35
CA ARG A 149 -53.06 -7.71 19.60
C ARG A 149 -51.99 -7.48 18.57
N ALA A 150 -52.39 -7.47 17.30
CA ALA A 150 -51.52 -7.11 16.19
C ALA A 150 -50.95 -5.71 16.48
N ALA A 151 -49.67 -5.65 16.82
CA ALA A 151 -48.96 -4.40 16.99
C ALA A 151 -48.70 -3.79 15.60
N PRO A 152 -48.84 -2.47 15.43
CA PRO A 152 -48.53 -1.82 14.16
C PRO A 152 -47.06 -2.03 13.82
N ALA A 153 -46.80 -2.39 12.57
CA ALA A 153 -45.47 -2.53 12.01
C ALA A 153 -44.83 -1.14 11.86
N SER A 154 -44.33 -0.54 12.94
CA SER A 154 -43.41 0.62 12.90
C SER A 154 -43.02 1.07 14.31
N SER A 155 -42.01 0.42 14.88
CA SER A 155 -40.97 1.09 15.68
C SER A 155 -40.12 0.01 16.34
N PHE A 156 -39.12 -0.51 15.62
CA PHE A 156 -37.98 -1.05 16.33
C PHE A 156 -37.37 0.11 17.12
N PRO A 157 -37.25 0.01 18.46
CA PRO A 157 -36.51 1.01 19.20
C PRO A 157 -35.12 1.07 18.56
N ALA A 158 -34.61 2.27 18.29
CA ALA A 158 -33.21 2.46 18.03
C ALA A 158 -32.46 2.08 19.32
N THR A 159 -32.35 0.78 19.61
CA THR A 159 -31.49 0.28 20.66
C THR A 159 -30.12 0.78 20.30
N THR A 160 -29.54 1.53 21.22
CA THR A 160 -28.20 2.10 21.18
C THR A 160 -27.20 0.96 20.98
N TYR A 161 -27.07 0.48 19.74
CA TYR A 161 -26.06 -0.48 19.35
C TYR A 161 -24.74 0.23 19.61
N GLY A 162 -23.97 -0.31 20.56
CA GLY A 162 -22.65 0.22 20.89
C GLY A 162 -21.89 0.46 19.60
N SER A 163 -21.27 1.63 19.50
CA SER A 163 -20.48 2.06 18.35
C SER A 163 -19.61 0.89 17.85
N PRO A 164 -19.48 0.68 16.53
CA PRO A 164 -18.58 -0.35 16.03
C PRO A 164 -17.22 -0.21 16.72
N PRO A 165 -16.56 -1.33 17.09
CA PRO A 165 -15.31 -1.26 17.86
C PRO A 165 -14.19 -0.51 17.14
N LEU A 166 -14.33 -0.28 15.83
CA LEU A 166 -13.54 0.67 15.06
C LEU A 166 -14.48 1.59 14.26
N ASP A 167 -14.47 2.87 14.60
CA ASP A 167 -15.09 3.92 13.78
C ASP A 167 -14.34 4.06 12.44
N GLU A 168 -15.06 4.39 11.38
CA GLU A 168 -14.53 4.59 10.01
C GLU A 168 -13.41 5.64 9.99
N SER A 169 -13.54 6.69 10.81
CA SER A 169 -12.53 7.72 10.94
C SER A 169 -11.24 7.18 11.56
N ALA A 170 -11.36 6.30 12.57
CA ALA A 170 -10.22 5.66 13.22
C ALA A 170 -9.51 4.69 12.27
N ALA A 171 -10.28 3.85 11.55
CA ALA A 171 -9.75 2.96 10.52
C ALA A 171 -8.96 3.72 9.44
N THR A 172 -9.50 4.86 8.98
CA THR A 172 -8.86 5.69 7.95
C THR A 172 -7.57 6.34 8.47
N ARG A 173 -7.57 6.86 9.71
CA ARG A 173 -6.36 7.42 10.34
C ARG A 173 -5.28 6.37 10.53
N LEU A 174 -5.63 5.18 11.01
CA LEU A 174 -4.67 4.09 11.21
C LEU A 174 -4.05 3.65 9.88
N ALA A 175 -4.86 3.46 8.83
CA ALA A 175 -4.37 3.15 7.50
C ALA A 175 -3.38 4.22 6.98
N LEU A 176 -3.70 5.50 7.18
CA LEU A 176 -2.84 6.61 6.77
C LEU A 176 -1.51 6.63 7.53
N ILE A 177 -1.55 6.45 8.86
CA ILE A 177 -0.33 6.41 9.68
C ILE A 177 0.58 5.26 9.24
N VAL A 178 0.01 4.06 9.07
CA VAL A 178 0.78 2.88 8.66
C VAL A 178 1.35 3.04 7.26
N ALA A 179 0.56 3.52 6.29
CA ALA A 179 1.05 3.75 4.93
C ALA A 179 2.11 4.85 4.86
N THR A 180 1.92 5.94 5.61
CA THR A 180 2.90 7.04 5.68
C THR A 180 4.19 6.57 6.34
N ALA A 181 4.10 5.83 7.45
CA ALA A 181 5.26 5.22 8.09
C ALA A 181 5.98 4.27 7.13
N TRP A 182 5.26 3.41 6.39
CA TRP A 182 5.85 2.52 5.40
C TRP A 182 6.55 3.26 4.25
N MET A 183 5.97 4.35 3.76
CA MET A 183 6.56 5.16 2.67
C MET A 183 7.79 5.94 3.13
N LEU A 184 7.76 6.49 4.34
CA LEU A 184 8.82 7.36 4.89
C LEU A 184 9.89 6.61 5.66
N LEU A 185 9.61 5.41 6.17
CA LEU A 185 10.64 4.55 6.73
C LEU A 185 11.68 4.37 5.64
N PRO A 186 12.92 4.89 5.81
CA PRO A 186 13.96 4.63 4.84
C PRO A 186 14.07 3.12 4.77
N ILE A 187 13.76 2.56 3.59
CA ILE A 187 13.93 1.13 3.28
C ILE A 187 15.28 0.74 3.85
N ASN A 188 15.31 0.03 4.98
CA ASN A 188 16.39 -0.60 5.75
C ASN A 188 17.88 -0.43 5.31
N LEU A 189 18.28 0.74 4.81
CA LEU A 189 19.59 0.94 4.21
C LEU A 189 20.61 1.29 5.28
N MET A 190 20.24 1.99 6.35
CA MET A 190 21.22 2.36 7.38
C MET A 190 21.81 1.14 8.09
N ALA A 191 21.01 0.13 8.45
CA ALA A 191 21.53 -1.04 9.17
C ALA A 191 22.35 -1.97 8.26
N VAL A 192 21.90 -2.21 7.03
CA VAL A 192 22.60 -3.11 6.10
C VAL A 192 23.83 -2.44 5.50
N LEU A 193 23.77 -1.16 5.11
CA LEU A 193 24.94 -0.41 4.65
C LEU A 193 25.99 -0.30 5.75
N TYR A 194 25.59 -0.02 6.99
CA TYR A 194 26.52 0.03 8.12
C TYR A 194 27.21 -1.31 8.39
N VAL A 195 26.47 -2.43 8.31
CA VAL A 195 27.04 -3.77 8.52
C VAL A 195 27.99 -4.14 7.38
N VAL A 196 27.62 -3.91 6.13
CA VAL A 196 28.48 -4.21 4.97
C VAL A 196 29.73 -3.33 4.97
N GLN A 197 29.57 -2.03 5.24
CA GLN A 197 30.69 -1.08 5.29
C GLN A 197 31.69 -1.41 6.40
N ARG A 198 31.27 -2.01 7.53
CA ARG A 198 32.19 -2.49 8.58
C ARG A 198 32.85 -3.84 8.29
N MET A 199 32.35 -4.60 7.32
CA MET A 199 32.94 -5.89 6.93
C MET A 199 34.03 -5.71 5.86
N GLU A 200 34.10 -4.53 5.25
CA GLU A 200 35.06 -4.14 4.21
C GLU A 200 36.21 -3.25 4.76
N SER A 201 36.19 -2.90 6.05
CA SER A 201 37.22 -2.11 6.76
C SER A 201 37.97 -2.95 7.79
#